data_AF-A0A1Q4W8K8-F1
#
_entry.id   AF-A0A1Q4W8K8-F1
#
_cell.length_a   1.000
_cell.length_b   1.000
_cell.length_c   1.000
_cell.angle_alpha   90.00
_cell.angle_beta   90.00
_cell.angle_gamma   90.00
#
_symmetry.space_group_name_H-M   'P 1'
#
loop_
_entity.id
_entity.type
_entity.pdbx_description
1 polymer ?
#
loop_
_entity_poly.entity_id
_entity_poly.type
_entity_poly.pdbx_seq_one_letter_code
_entity_poly.pdbx_strand_id
1 'polypeptide(L)'
;MNTPVSESLALQSLALRVKAQEAKLPAVTSPPARLAEASSVGRQITELGHLIAEIGQAIEARVAVEPVPEHVLRTAWTYGEVADRMGQTVSALGAATDQLATVAHLDPLRGRPDVDQALATAGQVIKEAVSTAHSELAEAQRSIRTTVSIIDGQQARVEAARARSAHVPSQSTPFAQASVVAAPVSLSLVRSR
;
A
#
# COMPACT_ATOMS: atom_id res chain seq x y z
N MET A 1 -5.38 8.28 -15.78
CA MET A 1 -4.55 9.42 -15.33
C MET A 1 -4.05 9.06 -13.94
N ASN A 2 -2.73 9.05 -13.72
CA ASN A 2 -2.10 8.61 -12.47
C ASN A 2 -2.02 9.78 -11.48
N THR A 3 -3.15 10.14 -10.89
CA THR A 3 -3.24 11.19 -9.86
C THR A 3 -3.00 10.60 -8.47
N PRO A 4 -2.59 11.40 -7.47
CA PRO A 4 -2.46 10.92 -6.09
C PRO A 4 -3.75 10.24 -5.58
N VAL A 5 -4.92 10.83 -5.88
CA VAL A 5 -6.24 10.24 -5.55
C VAL A 5 -6.43 8.88 -6.21
N SER A 6 -6.14 8.74 -7.51
CA SER A 6 -6.33 7.46 -8.20
C SER A 6 -5.39 6.38 -7.67
N GLU A 7 -4.15 6.74 -7.32
CA GLU A 7 -3.20 5.81 -6.72
C GLU A 7 -3.62 5.38 -5.31
N SER A 8 -4.09 6.32 -4.48
CA SER A 8 -4.64 6.02 -3.15
C SER A 8 -5.83 5.06 -3.25
N LEU A 9 -6.78 5.31 -4.16
CA LEU A 9 -7.90 4.41 -4.40
C LEU A 9 -7.47 3.02 -4.90
N ALA A 10 -6.46 2.96 -5.78
CA ALA A 10 -5.93 1.69 -6.28
C ALA A 10 -5.26 0.87 -5.15
N LEU A 11 -4.55 1.53 -4.23
CA LEU A 11 -3.99 0.91 -3.04
C LEU A 11 -5.08 0.43 -2.08
N GLN A 12 -6.11 1.24 -1.84
CA GLN A 12 -7.25 0.84 -1.00
C GLN A 12 -8.00 -0.37 -1.59
N SER A 13 -8.20 -0.39 -2.92
CA SER A 13 -8.76 -1.54 -3.62
C SER A 13 -7.90 -2.80 -3.41
N LEU A 14 -6.58 -2.68 -3.52
CA LEU A 14 -5.68 -3.79 -3.22
C LEU A 14 -5.80 -4.25 -1.76
N ALA A 15 -5.85 -3.32 -0.79
CA ALA A 15 -6.01 -3.68 0.63
C ALA A 15 -7.28 -4.49 0.88
N LEU A 16 -8.40 -4.14 0.24
CA LEU A 16 -9.64 -4.91 0.34
C LEU A 16 -9.48 -6.34 -0.21
N ARG A 17 -8.75 -6.48 -1.33
CA ARG A 17 -8.47 -7.80 -1.91
C ARG A 17 -7.55 -8.64 -1.03
N VAL A 18 -6.50 -8.04 -0.45
CA VAL A 18 -5.61 -8.70 0.52
C VAL A 18 -6.41 -9.17 1.74
N LYS A 19 -7.26 -8.31 2.29
CA LYS A 19 -8.13 -8.64 3.42
C LYS A 19 -9.11 -9.77 3.10
N ALA A 20 -9.64 -9.79 1.87
CA ALA A 20 -10.50 -10.89 1.42
C ALA A 20 -9.74 -12.22 1.32
N GLN A 21 -8.43 -12.21 1.02
CA GLN A 21 -7.60 -13.41 1.02
C GLN A 21 -7.26 -13.88 2.44
N GLU A 22 -6.93 -12.95 3.34
CA GLU A 22 -6.70 -13.25 4.77
C GLU A 22 -7.91 -13.96 5.38
N ALA A 23 -9.13 -13.48 5.10
CA ALA A 23 -10.37 -14.08 5.58
C ALA A 23 -10.65 -15.50 5.06
N LYS A 24 -9.98 -15.92 3.98
CA LYS A 24 -10.12 -17.27 3.40
C LYS A 24 -9.07 -18.25 3.92
N LEU A 25 -8.02 -17.76 4.58
CA LEU A 25 -7.00 -18.63 5.14
C LEU A 25 -7.64 -19.54 6.21
N PRO A 26 -7.18 -20.80 6.31
CA PRO A 26 -7.68 -21.69 7.34
C PRO A 26 -7.45 -21.06 8.71
N ALA A 27 -8.44 -21.24 9.59
CA ALA A 27 -8.24 -20.92 10.99
C ALA A 27 -7.18 -21.87 11.55
N VAL A 28 -6.41 -21.39 12.53
CA VAL A 28 -5.48 -22.23 13.29
C VAL A 28 -6.31 -23.14 14.20
N THR A 29 -6.95 -24.16 13.63
CA THR A 29 -7.75 -25.14 14.37
C THR A 29 -6.94 -26.37 14.71
N SER A 30 -7.21 -26.93 15.88
CA SER A 30 -6.52 -28.10 16.41
C SER A 30 -6.68 -29.34 15.52
N PRO A 31 -5.64 -30.19 15.38
CA PRO A 31 -5.66 -31.40 14.57
C PRO A 31 -6.73 -32.43 14.99
N PRO A 32 -7.11 -33.37 14.11
CA PRO A 32 -6.44 -33.68 12.84
C PRO A 32 -6.92 -32.86 11.64
N ALA A 33 -5.94 -32.28 10.96
CA ALA A 33 -6.11 -31.60 9.69
C ALA A 33 -6.37 -32.63 8.58
N ARG A 34 -7.36 -32.36 7.70
CA ARG A 34 -7.89 -33.33 6.73
C ARG A 34 -7.39 -33.10 5.31
N LEU A 35 -7.46 -34.13 4.45
CA LEU A 35 -7.11 -34.02 3.03
C LEU A 35 -7.94 -32.96 2.28
N ALA A 36 -9.19 -32.73 2.68
CA ALA A 36 -10.02 -31.65 2.16
C ALA A 36 -9.40 -30.26 2.42
N GLU A 37 -8.68 -30.10 3.53
CA GLU A 37 -7.98 -28.86 3.87
C GLU A 37 -6.78 -28.65 2.94
N ALA A 38 -6.06 -29.70 2.55
CA ALA A 38 -4.95 -29.59 1.59
C ALA A 38 -5.42 -29.04 0.23
N SER A 39 -6.57 -29.52 -0.27
CA SER A 39 -7.16 -28.99 -1.52
C SER A 39 -7.59 -27.52 -1.40
N SER A 40 -8.11 -27.13 -0.24
CA SER A 40 -8.46 -25.73 0.05
C SER A 40 -7.22 -24.85 0.08
N VAL A 41 -6.13 -25.28 0.72
CA VAL A 41 -4.85 -24.56 0.76
C VAL A 41 -4.25 -24.42 -0.64
N GLY A 42 -4.26 -25.48 -1.46
CA GLY A 42 -3.81 -25.41 -2.85
C GLY A 42 -4.60 -24.40 -3.70
N ARG A 43 -5.91 -24.29 -3.47
CA ARG A 43 -6.73 -23.26 -4.09
C ARG A 43 -6.35 -21.85 -3.62
N GLN A 44 -6.11 -21.65 -2.33
CA GLN A 44 -5.66 -20.34 -1.82
C GLN A 44 -4.31 -19.92 -2.43
N ILE A 45 -3.36 -20.86 -2.55
CA ILE A 45 -2.08 -20.63 -3.23
C ILE A 45 -2.31 -20.13 -4.66
N THR A 46 -3.22 -20.77 -5.39
CA THR A 46 -3.55 -20.39 -6.77
C THR A 46 -4.18 -18.99 -6.84
N GLU A 47 -5.15 -18.69 -5.95
CA GLU A 47 -5.79 -17.37 -5.90
C GLU A 47 -4.78 -16.26 -5.53
N LEU A 48 -3.85 -16.51 -4.62
CA LEU A 48 -2.76 -15.59 -4.29
C LEU A 48 -1.79 -15.41 -5.47
N GLY A 49 -1.45 -16.48 -6.18
CA GLY A 49 -0.62 -16.42 -7.39
C GLY A 49 -1.22 -15.52 -8.48
N HIS A 50 -2.54 -15.61 -8.70
CA HIS A 50 -3.24 -14.69 -9.60
C HIS A 50 -3.14 -13.23 -9.14
N LEU A 51 -3.34 -12.98 -7.85
CA LEU A 51 -3.24 -11.63 -7.30
C LEU A 51 -1.81 -11.05 -7.45
N ILE A 52 -0.76 -11.86 -7.23
CA ILE A 52 0.63 -11.47 -7.45
C ILE A 52 0.87 -11.09 -8.91
N ALA A 53 0.36 -11.89 -9.86
CA ALA A 53 0.51 -11.61 -11.29
C ALA A 53 -0.17 -10.29 -11.69
N GLU A 54 -1.37 -10.03 -11.17
CA GLU A 54 -2.07 -8.76 -11.41
C GLU A 54 -1.31 -7.57 -10.81
N ILE A 55 -0.72 -7.73 -9.63
CA ILE A 55 0.14 -6.70 -9.03
C ILE A 55 1.35 -6.42 -9.94
N GLY A 56 1.98 -7.46 -10.49
CA GLY A 56 3.07 -7.33 -11.45
C GLY A 56 2.69 -6.48 -12.67
N GLN A 57 1.55 -6.79 -13.30
CA GLN A 57 1.01 -6.00 -14.42
C GLN A 57 0.74 -4.55 -14.01
N ALA A 58 0.24 -4.34 -12.79
CA ALA A 58 -0.06 -3.01 -12.29
C ALA A 58 1.22 -2.19 -11.99
N ILE A 59 2.34 -2.83 -11.63
CA ILE A 59 3.66 -2.20 -11.52
C ILE A 59 4.16 -1.79 -12.91
N GLU A 60 4.14 -2.71 -13.88
CA GLU A 60 4.59 -2.46 -15.26
C GLU A 60 3.85 -1.25 -15.87
N ALA A 61 2.53 -1.19 -15.71
CA ALA A 61 1.72 -0.08 -16.20
C ALA A 61 2.07 1.28 -15.57
N ARG A 62 2.58 1.29 -14.33
CA ARG A 62 2.96 2.52 -13.60
C ARG A 62 4.32 3.04 -13.99
N VAL A 63 5.28 2.14 -14.19
CA VAL A 63 6.66 2.51 -14.54
C VAL A 63 6.84 2.81 -16.03
N ALA A 64 5.85 2.48 -16.87
CA ALA A 64 5.89 2.78 -18.30
C ALA A 64 5.69 4.28 -18.67
N VAL A 65 5.39 5.15 -17.70
CA VAL A 65 5.10 6.58 -17.93
C VAL A 65 6.30 7.45 -17.53
N GLU A 66 6.90 8.18 -18.46
CA GLU A 66 8.04 9.07 -18.18
C GLU A 66 7.69 10.57 -18.37
N PRO A 67 8.03 11.47 -17.42
CA PRO A 67 8.63 11.18 -16.11
C PRO A 67 7.64 10.54 -15.13
N VAL A 68 8.08 9.53 -14.36
CA VAL A 68 7.23 8.88 -13.34
C VAL A 68 7.08 9.81 -12.11
N PRO A 69 5.85 10.20 -11.71
CA PRO A 69 5.65 10.99 -10.50
C PRO A 69 6.02 10.23 -9.22
N GLU A 70 6.48 10.93 -8.17
CA GLU A 70 6.91 10.30 -6.91
C GLU A 70 5.81 9.43 -6.27
N HIS A 71 4.54 9.88 -6.28
CA HIS A 71 3.43 9.12 -5.73
C HIS A 71 3.18 7.82 -6.51
N VAL A 72 3.44 7.81 -7.82
CA VAL A 72 3.34 6.62 -8.67
C VAL A 72 4.47 5.63 -8.36
N LEU A 73 5.71 6.12 -8.22
CA LEU A 73 6.84 5.29 -7.80
C LEU A 73 6.61 4.66 -6.43
N ARG A 74 6.09 5.44 -5.48
CA ARG A 74 5.77 4.95 -4.14
C ARG A 74 4.69 3.86 -4.17
N THR A 75 3.64 4.04 -4.98
CA THR A 75 2.62 3.00 -5.17
C THR A 75 3.20 1.74 -5.80
N ALA A 76 4.05 1.88 -6.83
CA ALA A 76 4.73 0.74 -7.45
C ALA A 76 5.64 -0.01 -6.47
N TRP A 77 6.37 0.72 -5.62
CA TRP A 77 7.17 0.13 -4.55
C TRP A 77 6.31 -0.66 -3.55
N THR A 78 5.22 -0.07 -3.05
CA THR A 78 4.30 -0.75 -2.14
C THR A 78 3.66 -1.98 -2.78
N TYR A 79 3.35 -1.94 -4.08
CA TYR A 79 2.92 -3.13 -4.81
C TYR A 79 4.00 -4.23 -4.82
N GLY A 80 5.26 -3.87 -5.04
CA GLY A 80 6.38 -4.82 -4.92
C GLY A 80 6.48 -5.46 -3.54
N GLU A 81 6.41 -4.65 -2.48
CA GLU A 81 6.40 -5.15 -1.10
C GLU A 81 5.23 -6.09 -0.83
N VAL A 82 4.03 -5.74 -1.30
CA VAL A 82 2.83 -6.58 -1.13
C VAL A 82 2.97 -7.90 -1.89
N ALA A 83 3.51 -7.88 -3.11
CA ALA A 83 3.75 -9.08 -3.89
C ALA A 83 4.76 -10.02 -3.20
N ASP A 84 5.84 -9.48 -2.63
CA ASP A 84 6.81 -10.25 -1.85
C ASP A 84 6.15 -10.91 -0.63
N ARG A 85 5.37 -10.14 0.15
CA ARG A 85 4.63 -10.65 1.31
C ARG A 85 3.65 -11.76 0.93
N MET A 86 2.92 -11.60 -0.17
CA MET A 86 2.06 -12.67 -0.70
C MET A 86 2.86 -13.89 -1.14
N GLY A 87 4.05 -13.71 -1.69
CA GLY A 87 4.98 -14.79 -2.00
C GLY A 87 5.38 -15.58 -0.75
N GLN A 88 5.66 -14.88 0.36
CA GLN A 88 5.93 -15.51 1.66
C GLN A 88 4.70 -16.25 2.19
N THR A 89 3.49 -15.68 2.05
CA THR A 89 2.23 -16.36 2.37
C THR A 89 2.09 -17.66 1.57
N VAL A 90 2.33 -17.63 0.26
CA VAL A 90 2.27 -18.81 -0.61
C VAL A 90 3.29 -19.87 -0.19
N SER A 91 4.52 -19.45 0.11
CA SER A 91 5.58 -20.34 0.59
C SER A 91 5.20 -21.05 1.89
N ALA A 92 4.66 -20.30 2.86
CA ALA A 92 4.19 -20.86 4.12
C ALA A 92 3.03 -21.85 3.90
N LEU A 93 2.04 -21.50 3.07
CA LEU A 93 0.95 -22.40 2.72
C LEU A 93 1.42 -23.66 1.98
N GLY A 94 2.49 -23.56 1.18
CA GLY A 94 3.15 -24.72 0.56
C GLY A 94 3.69 -25.68 1.61
N ALA A 95 4.41 -25.17 2.61
CA ALA A 95 4.89 -25.98 3.74
C ALA A 95 3.75 -26.66 4.51
N ALA A 96 2.64 -25.94 4.74
CA ALA A 96 1.44 -26.54 5.34
C ALA A 96 0.87 -27.68 4.49
N THR A 97 0.85 -27.51 3.16
CA THR A 97 0.35 -28.53 2.21
C THR A 97 1.17 -29.82 2.27
N ASP A 98 2.49 -29.71 2.30
CA ASP A 98 3.39 -30.88 2.40
C ASP A 98 3.17 -31.65 3.71
N GLN A 99 2.96 -30.93 4.82
CA GLN A 99 2.66 -31.54 6.11
C GLN A 99 1.26 -32.15 6.17
N LEU A 100 0.27 -31.55 5.50
CA LEU A 100 -1.07 -32.13 5.38
C LEU A 100 -1.04 -33.46 4.62
N ALA A 101 -0.22 -33.56 3.57
CA ALA A 101 0.00 -34.82 2.85
C ALA A 101 0.66 -35.88 3.76
N THR A 102 1.66 -35.45 4.55
CA THR A 102 2.32 -36.31 5.56
C THR A 102 1.31 -36.82 6.59
N VAL A 103 0.47 -35.94 7.13
CA VAL A 103 -0.59 -36.32 8.09
C VAL A 103 -1.54 -37.33 7.47
N ALA A 104 -2.03 -37.08 6.26
CA ALA A 104 -2.95 -38.00 5.58
C ALA A 104 -2.33 -39.39 5.33
N HIS A 105 -1.02 -39.46 5.08
CA HIS A 105 -0.31 -40.72 4.92
C HIS A 105 -0.12 -41.49 6.24
N LEU A 106 0.11 -40.76 7.34
CA LEU A 106 0.42 -41.34 8.65
C LEU A 106 -0.80 -41.59 9.54
N ASP A 107 -1.92 -40.88 9.32
CA ASP A 107 -3.14 -41.00 10.13
C ASP A 107 -3.67 -42.44 10.25
N PRO A 108 -3.66 -43.29 9.19
CA PRO A 108 -4.08 -44.69 9.31
C PRO A 108 -3.16 -45.55 10.19
N LEU A 109 -1.96 -45.10 10.50
CA LEU A 109 -0.94 -45.82 11.29
C LEU A 109 -0.88 -45.36 12.75
N ARG A 110 -1.87 -44.56 13.19
CA ARG A 110 -1.98 -44.04 14.56
C ARG A 110 -1.89 -45.13 15.64
N GLY A 111 -1.45 -44.71 16.82
CA GLY A 111 -1.29 -45.60 17.98
C GLY A 111 0.09 -46.25 18.06
N ARG A 112 0.98 -45.95 17.10
CA ARG A 112 2.40 -46.23 17.22
C ARG A 112 3.12 -44.97 17.75
N PRO A 113 3.97 -45.07 18.79
CA PRO A 113 4.60 -43.89 19.40
C PRO A 113 5.39 -43.00 18.42
N ASP A 114 6.10 -43.63 17.46
CA ASP A 114 6.84 -42.96 16.40
C ASP A 114 5.92 -42.18 15.44
N VAL A 115 4.78 -42.78 15.08
CA VAL A 115 3.77 -42.15 14.23
C VAL A 115 3.08 -40.99 14.94
N ASP A 116 2.70 -41.19 16.20
CA ASP A 116 2.02 -40.16 16.98
C ASP A 116 2.92 -38.93 17.20
N GLN A 117 4.22 -39.14 17.42
CA GLN A 117 5.20 -38.05 17.48
C GLN A 117 5.31 -37.32 16.13
N ALA A 118 5.41 -38.04 15.01
CA ALA A 118 5.47 -37.43 13.69
C ALA A 118 4.21 -36.62 13.34
N LEU A 119 3.03 -37.14 13.68
CA LEU A 119 1.76 -36.44 13.51
C LEU A 119 1.68 -35.16 14.37
N ALA A 120 2.20 -35.20 15.60
CA ALA A 120 2.27 -34.02 16.46
C ALA A 120 3.20 -32.94 15.88
N THR A 121 4.39 -33.34 15.40
CA THR A 121 5.32 -32.41 14.73
C THR A 121 4.70 -31.81 13.48
N ALA A 122 4.08 -32.62 12.61
CA ALA A 122 3.42 -32.12 11.41
C ALA A 122 2.30 -31.12 11.75
N GLY A 123 1.48 -31.40 12.76
CA GLY A 123 0.45 -30.49 13.25
C GLY A 123 1.01 -29.14 13.73
N GLN A 124 2.16 -29.15 14.41
CA GLN A 124 2.83 -27.92 14.84
C GLN A 124 3.35 -27.10 13.65
N VAL A 125 3.96 -27.75 12.66
CA VAL A 125 4.44 -27.06 11.45
C VAL A 125 3.28 -26.45 10.65
N ILE A 126 2.15 -27.16 10.51
CA ILE A 126 0.95 -26.62 9.86
C ILE A 126 0.47 -25.36 10.60
N LYS A 127 0.41 -25.42 11.93
CA LYS A 127 -0.01 -24.28 12.76
C LYS A 127 0.92 -23.08 12.60
N GLU A 128 2.23 -23.29 12.63
CA GLU A 128 3.22 -22.24 12.43
C GLU A 128 3.13 -21.62 11.03
N ALA A 129 3.04 -22.47 10.00
CA ALA A 129 2.89 -22.04 8.62
C ALA A 129 1.64 -21.18 8.39
N VAL A 130 0.48 -21.61 8.90
CA VAL A 130 -0.77 -20.83 8.81
C VAL A 130 -0.65 -19.51 9.58
N SER A 131 -0.04 -19.52 10.76
CA SER A 131 0.21 -18.29 11.53
C SER A 131 1.10 -17.31 10.78
N THR A 132 2.16 -17.80 10.13
CA THR A 132 3.04 -16.99 9.29
C THR A 132 2.27 -16.41 8.11
N ALA A 133 1.45 -17.22 7.42
CA ALA A 133 0.62 -16.77 6.31
C ALA A 133 -0.30 -15.60 6.70
N HIS A 134 -0.99 -15.70 7.85
CA HIS A 134 -1.80 -14.60 8.40
C HIS A 134 -0.95 -13.36 8.71
N SER A 135 0.20 -13.54 9.36
CA SER A 135 1.10 -12.43 9.71
C SER A 135 1.57 -11.66 8.48
N GLU A 136 1.99 -12.35 7.42
CA GLU A 136 2.48 -11.72 6.19
C GLU A 136 1.39 -10.93 5.47
N LEU A 137 0.15 -11.43 5.41
CA LEU A 137 -0.97 -10.68 4.84
C LEU A 137 -1.34 -9.46 5.68
N ALA A 138 -1.27 -9.56 7.02
CA ALA A 138 -1.49 -8.43 7.91
C ALA A 138 -0.41 -7.34 7.74
N GLU A 139 0.86 -7.73 7.55
CA GLU A 139 1.96 -6.81 7.22
C GLU A 139 1.73 -6.14 5.85
N ALA A 140 1.32 -6.90 4.84
CA ALA A 140 0.98 -6.35 3.52
C ALA A 140 -0.10 -5.26 3.63
N GLN A 141 -1.17 -5.50 4.39
CA GLN A 141 -2.20 -4.49 4.66
C GLN A 141 -1.67 -3.27 5.41
N ARG A 142 -0.68 -3.45 6.30
CA ARG A 142 -0.07 -2.34 7.02
C ARG A 142 0.79 -1.47 6.11
N SER A 143 1.59 -2.07 5.23
CA SER A 143 2.35 -1.34 4.21
C SER A 143 1.41 -0.51 3.34
N ILE A 144 0.32 -1.11 2.83
CA ILE A 144 -0.67 -0.40 2.01
C ILE A 144 -1.26 0.80 2.75
N ARG A 145 -1.74 0.61 3.98
CA ARG A 145 -2.34 1.70 4.79
C ARG A 145 -1.35 2.83 5.07
N THR A 146 -0.08 2.48 5.29
CA THR A 146 0.99 3.45 5.52
C THR A 146 1.20 4.31 4.28
N THR A 147 1.30 3.68 3.11
CA THR A 147 1.49 4.40 1.84
C THR A 147 0.29 5.27 1.48
N VAL A 148 -0.94 4.78 1.66
CA VAL A 148 -2.16 5.58 1.47
C VAL A 148 -2.12 6.84 2.33
N SER A 149 -1.79 6.70 3.61
CA SER A 149 -1.71 7.83 4.56
C SER A 149 -0.67 8.87 4.14
N ILE A 150 0.47 8.42 3.58
CA ILE A 150 1.51 9.31 3.07
C ILE A 150 1.02 10.08 1.84
N ILE A 151 0.43 9.39 0.86
CA ILE A 151 -0.06 9.99 -0.39
C ILE A 151 -1.16 11.03 -0.09
N ASP A 152 -2.16 10.64 0.70
CA ASP A 152 -3.28 11.52 1.06
C ASP A 152 -2.79 12.73 1.86
N GLY A 153 -1.83 12.52 2.78
CA GLY A 153 -1.23 13.59 3.57
C GLY A 153 -0.41 14.59 2.74
N GLN A 154 0.32 14.12 1.73
CA GLN A 154 1.02 15.00 0.79
C GLN A 154 0.03 15.82 -0.05
N GLN A 155 -1.05 15.19 -0.54
CA GLN A 155 -2.08 15.88 -1.31
C GLN A 155 -2.77 17.00 -0.49
N ALA A 156 -3.18 16.69 0.75
CA ALA A 156 -3.81 17.68 1.63
C ALA A 156 -2.92 18.91 1.88
N ARG A 157 -1.60 18.70 2.02
CA ARG A 157 -0.62 19.80 2.17
C ARG A 157 -0.54 20.68 0.93
N VAL A 158 -0.54 20.08 -0.26
CA VAL A 158 -0.52 20.80 -1.53
C VAL A 158 -1.79 21.64 -1.70
N GLU A 159 -2.95 21.06 -1.40
CA GLU A 159 -4.24 21.76 -1.44
C GLU A 159 -4.29 22.93 -0.44
N ALA A 160 -3.83 22.73 0.79
CA ALA A 160 -3.74 23.78 1.80
C ALA A 160 -2.76 24.90 1.43
N ALA A 161 -1.62 24.57 0.81
CA ALA A 161 -0.69 25.57 0.29
C ALA A 161 -1.34 26.38 -0.85
N ARG A 162 -2.04 25.71 -1.77
CA ARG A 162 -2.74 26.34 -2.88
C ARG A 162 -3.86 27.29 -2.41
N ALA A 163 -4.63 26.87 -1.41
CA ALA A 163 -5.68 27.70 -0.81
C ALA A 163 -5.10 28.98 -0.17
N ARG A 164 -3.93 28.89 0.49
CA ARG A 164 -3.22 30.06 1.04
C ARG A 164 -2.71 30.99 -0.05
N SER A 165 -2.16 30.46 -1.15
CA SER A 165 -1.69 31.28 -2.28
C SER A 165 -2.82 31.99 -3.04
N ALA A 166 -4.03 31.43 -3.05
CA ALA A 166 -5.22 32.10 -3.58
C ALA A 166 -5.73 33.25 -2.70
N HIS A 167 -5.17 33.41 -1.49
CA HIS A 167 -5.53 34.42 -0.51
C HIS A 167 -4.41 35.47 -0.34
N VAL A 168 -3.82 35.92 -1.45
CA VAL A 168 -3.10 37.21 -1.45
C VAL A 168 -4.16 38.30 -1.56
N PRO A 169 -4.45 39.08 -0.51
CA PRO A 169 -5.33 40.23 -0.65
C PRO A 169 -4.72 41.15 -1.69
N SER A 170 -5.52 41.52 -2.71
CA SER A 170 -5.20 42.65 -3.57
C SER A 170 -4.91 43.83 -2.66
N GLN A 171 -3.64 44.26 -2.59
CA GLN A 171 -3.33 45.55 -2.01
C GLN A 171 -4.08 46.56 -2.86
N SER A 172 -5.18 47.08 -2.33
CA SER A 172 -5.83 48.28 -2.83
C SER A 172 -4.76 49.37 -2.81
N THR A 173 -4.19 49.67 -3.98
CA THR A 173 -3.38 50.86 -4.19
C THR A 173 -4.18 52.06 -3.69
N PRO A 174 -3.72 52.81 -2.67
CA PRO A 174 -4.26 54.13 -2.44
C PRO A 174 -3.88 54.96 -3.67
N PHE A 175 -4.90 55.47 -4.36
CA PHE A 175 -4.77 56.35 -5.51
C PHE A 175 -3.71 57.44 -5.23
N ALA A 176 -2.75 57.52 -6.14
CA ALA A 176 -1.88 58.67 -6.29
C ALA A 176 -2.74 59.91 -6.55
N GLN A 177 -2.75 60.85 -5.60
CA GLN A 177 -3.10 62.23 -5.93
C GLN A 177 -1.87 62.90 -6.54
N ALA A 178 -1.87 62.98 -7.87
CA ALA A 178 -0.99 63.85 -8.61
C ALA A 178 -1.43 65.31 -8.38
N SER A 179 -0.66 66.06 -7.59
CA SER A 179 -0.71 67.53 -7.60
C SER A 179 0.40 68.04 -8.50
N VAL A 180 0.05 68.35 -9.75
CA VAL A 180 0.87 69.18 -10.65
C VAL A 180 0.09 70.47 -10.88
N VAL A 181 0.55 71.58 -10.30
CA VAL A 181 0.27 72.92 -10.82
C VAL A 181 1.58 73.71 -10.81
N ALA A 182 1.84 74.33 -11.95
CA ALA A 182 3.07 74.94 -12.40
C ALA A 182 3.42 76.28 -11.71
N ALA A 183 4.70 76.63 -11.78
CA ALA A 183 5.30 77.90 -11.36
C ALA A 183 4.80 79.11 -12.19
N PRO A 184 5.10 80.35 -11.74
CA PRO A 184 6.24 80.99 -12.40
C PRO A 184 7.23 81.68 -11.45
N VAL A 185 8.49 81.62 -11.90
CA VAL A 185 9.65 82.37 -11.45
C VAL A 185 9.40 83.88 -11.59
N SER A 186 9.81 84.68 -10.61
CA SER A 186 10.03 86.12 -10.79
C SER A 186 11.40 86.49 -10.24
N LEU A 187 12.28 86.86 -11.19
CA LEU A 187 13.56 87.50 -11.00
C LEU A 187 13.34 88.96 -10.61
N SER A 188 13.99 89.43 -9.55
CA SER A 188 14.18 90.86 -9.32
C SER A 188 15.66 91.14 -9.06
N LEU A 189 16.30 91.68 -10.10
CA LEU A 189 17.69 92.13 -10.14
C LEU A 189 17.71 93.53 -10.80
N VAL A 190 17.77 94.61 -10.03
CA VAL A 190 18.22 95.98 -10.42
C VAL A 190 18.62 96.69 -9.11
N ARG A 191 19.90 96.88 -8.76
CA ARG A 191 20.90 97.92 -9.12
C ARG A 191 20.62 99.35 -8.59
N SER A 192 21.45 99.74 -7.62
CA SER A 192 22.13 101.05 -7.40
C SER A 192 21.33 102.38 -7.36
N ARG A 193 21.47 103.10 -6.25
CA ARG A 193 22.22 104.37 -6.18
C ARG A 193 22.93 104.50 -4.84
#